data_AF-W6Q4P9-F1
#
_entry.id   AF-W6Q4P9-F1
#
_cell.length_a   1.000
_cell.length_b   1.000
_cell.length_c   1.000
_cell.angle_alpha   90.00
_cell.angle_beta   90.00
_cell.angle_gamma   90.00
#
_symmetry.space_group_name_H-M   'P 1'
#
loop_
_entity.id
_entity.type
_entity.pdbx_description
1 polymer ?
#
loop_
_entity_poly.entity_id
_entity_poly.type
_entity_poly.pdbx_seq_one_letter_code
_entity_poly.pdbx_strand_id
1 'polypeptide(L)'
;MKETTYILDLSVLNEMYMFSTWISVPRLTTRLSTLHIDMRFFGRIVTSKDALCSESATFSLNHCFYRYLDRFLTYGPVGRKDDRGIIAETLVLDFHSAETELSFPPGHMSYEDWEANRCGNPRWDDEQMDEVLKYKTRPQWPLSAMRLWLAFITKVGYGVEDYGSLYESIGTITLLLNGRLETAFDLADQLAEVPNEMYDRYPNFNVPKFQKWRERTLSRREAVGLCTVQPRDLWSR
;
A
#
# COMPACT_ATOMS: atom_id res chain seq x y z
N MET A 1 -21.37 10.72 -15.24
CA MET A 1 -20.01 11.11 -15.70
C MET A 1 -19.37 9.90 -16.36
N LYS A 2 -18.50 10.06 -17.36
CA LYS A 2 -17.71 8.92 -17.87
C LYS A 2 -16.72 8.48 -16.80
N GLU A 3 -16.76 7.20 -16.44
CA GLU A 3 -15.78 6.58 -15.56
C GLU A 3 -14.37 6.82 -16.13
N THR A 4 -13.48 7.35 -15.30
CA THR A 4 -12.10 7.62 -15.72
C THR A 4 -11.18 6.68 -14.96
N THR A 5 -10.59 5.76 -15.70
CA THR A 5 -9.66 4.77 -15.18
C THR A 5 -8.26 5.08 -15.65
N TYR A 6 -7.34 5.20 -14.71
CA TYR A 6 -5.91 5.17 -15.01
C TYR A 6 -5.38 3.77 -14.74
N ILE A 7 -4.46 3.33 -15.58
CA ILE A 7 -3.79 2.04 -15.42
C ILE A 7 -2.30 2.30 -15.35
N LEU A 8 -1.70 1.89 -14.24
CA LEU A 8 -0.29 1.94 -13.96
C LEU A 8 0.24 0.52 -13.87
N ASP A 9 1.31 0.23 -14.59
CA ASP A 9 2.13 -0.95 -14.38
C ASP A 9 3.20 -0.66 -13.33
N LEU A 10 3.33 -1.53 -12.35
CA LEU A 10 4.35 -1.49 -11.32
C LEU A 10 5.13 -2.81 -11.34
N SER A 11 6.23 -2.82 -12.07
CA SER A 11 7.11 -3.96 -12.20
C SER A 11 8.10 -4.01 -11.03
N VAL A 12 8.09 -5.11 -10.28
CA VAL A 12 8.94 -5.34 -9.11
C VAL A 12 9.93 -6.47 -9.44
N LEU A 13 11.20 -6.12 -9.61
CA LEU A 13 12.28 -7.05 -9.95
C LEU A 13 13.05 -7.47 -8.69
N ASN A 14 13.17 -8.79 -8.50
CA ASN A 14 13.86 -9.42 -7.37
C ASN A 14 13.39 -8.88 -6.00
N GLU A 15 12.12 -8.46 -5.91
CA GLU A 15 11.49 -7.83 -4.73
C GLU A 15 12.17 -6.54 -4.21
N MET A 16 13.17 -6.02 -4.94
CA MET A 16 13.99 -4.90 -4.52
C MET A 16 13.79 -3.67 -5.39
N TYR A 17 13.69 -3.87 -6.70
CA TYR A 17 13.67 -2.76 -7.66
C TYR A 17 12.27 -2.57 -8.20
N MET A 18 11.73 -1.37 -8.00
CA MET A 18 10.39 -1.02 -8.41
C MET A 18 10.43 -0.04 -9.59
N PHE A 19 9.81 -0.42 -10.70
CA PHE A 19 9.71 0.36 -11.93
C PHE A 19 8.25 0.66 -12.23
N SER A 20 7.93 1.91 -12.55
CA SER A 20 6.56 2.34 -12.82
C SER A 20 6.38 2.78 -14.26
N THR A 21 5.35 2.28 -14.95
CA THR A 21 5.01 2.67 -16.32
C THR A 21 3.53 2.94 -16.46
N TRP A 22 3.13 4.13 -16.92
CA TRP A 22 1.73 4.40 -17.23
C TRP A 22 1.30 3.62 -18.48
N ILE A 23 0.32 2.73 -18.32
CA ILE A 23 -0.28 1.98 -19.42
C ILE A 23 -1.42 2.77 -20.05
N SER A 24 -2.21 3.45 -19.22
CA SER A 24 -3.35 4.24 -19.69
C SER A 24 -3.59 5.48 -18.82
N VAL A 25 -3.57 6.64 -19.46
CA VAL A 25 -3.96 7.94 -18.89
C VAL A 25 -4.84 8.65 -19.95
N PRO A 26 -6.12 8.26 -20.07
CA PRO A 26 -6.95 8.66 -21.21
C PRO A 26 -7.21 10.16 -21.30
N ARG A 27 -7.19 10.85 -20.16
CA ARG A 27 -7.30 12.31 -20.05
C ARG A 27 -6.72 12.76 -18.72
N LEU A 28 -6.10 13.93 -18.66
CA LEU A 28 -5.68 14.52 -17.39
C LEU A 28 -6.90 15.06 -16.64
N THR A 29 -7.16 14.49 -15.47
CA THR A 29 -8.23 14.87 -14.56
C THR A 29 -7.72 14.79 -13.12
N THR A 30 -8.36 15.53 -12.22
CA THR A 30 -8.11 15.47 -10.77
C THR A 30 -9.00 14.46 -10.06
N ARG A 31 -9.98 13.87 -10.76
CA ARG A 31 -10.87 12.85 -10.21
C ARG A 31 -10.90 11.61 -11.09
N LEU A 32 -10.65 10.47 -10.48
CA LEU A 32 -10.65 9.15 -11.06
C LEU A 32 -11.74 8.30 -10.43
N SER A 33 -12.42 7.52 -11.26
CA SER A 33 -13.27 6.44 -10.77
C SER A 33 -12.39 5.29 -10.28
N THR A 34 -11.33 4.98 -11.04
CA THR A 34 -10.40 3.92 -10.66
C THR A 34 -8.96 4.30 -10.97
N LEU A 35 -8.08 4.13 -9.99
CA LEU A 35 -6.65 4.00 -10.21
C LEU A 35 -6.31 2.51 -10.11
N HIS A 36 -6.05 1.87 -11.24
CA HIS A 36 -5.64 0.47 -11.28
C HIS A 36 -4.12 0.41 -11.34
N ILE A 37 -3.51 -0.23 -10.34
CA ILE A 37 -2.08 -0.51 -10.28
C ILE A 37 -1.89 -2.01 -10.43
N ASP A 38 -1.29 -2.38 -11.54
CA ASP A 38 -0.95 -3.74 -11.89
C ASP A 38 0.45 -4.07 -11.35
N MET A 39 0.54 -4.89 -10.30
CA MET A 39 1.77 -5.20 -9.57
C MET A 39 2.37 -6.52 -10.06
N ARG A 40 3.43 -6.41 -10.87
CA ARG A 40 4.05 -7.54 -11.58
C ARG A 40 5.36 -7.91 -10.94
N PHE A 41 5.48 -9.15 -10.47
CA PHE A 41 6.70 -9.64 -9.81
C PHE A 41 7.56 -10.44 -10.78
N PHE A 42 8.82 -10.04 -10.89
CA PHE A 42 9.87 -10.63 -11.73
C PHE A 42 11.05 -11.12 -10.90
N GLY A 43 11.75 -12.12 -11.43
CA GLY A 43 12.98 -12.64 -10.86
C GLY A 43 12.76 -13.46 -9.59
N ARG A 44 13.84 -13.53 -8.80
CA ARG A 44 13.94 -14.42 -7.63
C ARG A 44 13.46 -13.76 -6.35
N ILE A 45 13.23 -14.58 -5.34
CA ILE A 45 13.03 -14.13 -3.96
C ILE A 45 14.29 -13.39 -3.47
N VAL A 46 14.08 -12.31 -2.69
CA VAL A 46 15.16 -11.55 -2.04
C VAL A 46 15.79 -12.38 -0.93
N THR A 47 17.11 -12.28 -0.74
CA THR A 47 17.76 -12.92 0.42
C THR A 47 17.84 -11.97 1.61
N SER A 48 18.09 -12.51 2.79
CA SER A 48 18.41 -11.72 3.98
C SER A 48 19.65 -10.86 3.76
N LYS A 49 20.66 -11.36 3.04
CA LYS A 49 21.86 -10.59 2.66
C LYS A 49 21.48 -9.41 1.75
N ASP A 50 20.64 -9.63 0.74
CA ASP A 50 20.10 -8.56 -0.11
C ASP A 50 19.32 -7.52 0.72
N ALA A 51 18.47 -7.98 1.65
CA ALA A 51 17.68 -7.12 2.53
C ALA A 51 18.57 -6.26 3.45
N LEU A 52 19.65 -6.84 3.99
CA LEU A 52 20.62 -6.16 4.85
C LEU A 52 21.55 -5.21 4.08
N CYS A 53 21.91 -5.56 2.84
CA CYS A 53 22.76 -4.73 1.96
C CYS A 53 22.00 -3.58 1.30
N SER A 54 20.68 -3.61 1.31
CA SER A 54 19.91 -2.42 1.01
C SER A 54 20.19 -1.38 2.11
N GLU A 55 20.62 -0.16 1.77
CA GLU A 55 20.55 1.01 2.67
C GLU A 55 19.09 1.32 3.13
N SER A 56 18.16 0.41 2.79
CA SER A 56 16.74 0.50 2.73
C SER A 56 16.07 -0.57 3.61
N ALA A 57 16.73 -1.06 4.65
CA ALA A 57 16.04 -1.67 5.79
C ALA A 57 14.93 -0.75 6.34
N THR A 58 15.04 0.57 6.07
CA THR A 58 14.04 1.61 6.32
C THR A 58 12.96 1.78 5.22
N PHE A 59 13.15 1.22 4.02
CA PHE A 59 12.23 1.34 2.87
C PHE A 59 11.84 -0.03 2.32
N SER A 60 11.01 -0.75 3.07
CA SER A 60 10.30 -1.91 2.53
C SER A 60 9.54 -1.54 1.23
N LEU A 61 9.30 -2.52 0.35
CA LEU A 61 8.50 -2.35 -0.89
C LEU A 61 7.21 -1.54 -0.63
N ASN A 62 6.57 -1.77 0.53
CA ASN A 62 5.37 -1.05 0.96
C ASN A 62 5.61 0.47 1.15
N HIS A 63 6.75 0.85 1.74
CA HIS A 63 7.09 2.28 1.92
C HIS A 63 7.45 2.94 0.58
N CYS A 64 8.18 2.24 -0.29
CA CYS A 64 8.46 2.73 -1.64
C CYS A 64 7.17 2.92 -2.44
N PHE A 65 6.27 1.93 -2.40
CA PHE A 65 4.93 2.00 -2.98
C PHE A 65 4.17 3.20 -2.43
N TYR A 66 4.16 3.40 -1.11
CA TYR A 66 3.48 4.52 -0.50
C TYR A 66 3.99 5.87 -1.01
N ARG A 67 5.31 6.08 -1.01
CA ARG A 67 5.91 7.33 -1.51
C ARG A 67 5.56 7.59 -2.97
N TYR A 68 5.49 6.53 -3.77
CA TYR A 68 5.05 6.63 -5.15
C TYR A 68 3.58 7.07 -5.25
N LEU A 69 2.70 6.39 -4.49
CA LEU A 69 1.28 6.68 -4.46
C LEU A 69 1.00 8.10 -3.93
N ASP A 70 1.62 8.50 -2.83
CA ASP A 70 1.51 9.83 -2.23
C ASP A 70 1.92 10.93 -3.23
N ARG A 71 3.05 10.72 -3.93
CA ARG A 71 3.49 11.63 -4.99
C ARG A 71 2.46 11.73 -6.12
N PHE A 72 1.88 10.60 -6.53
CA PHE A 72 0.83 10.58 -7.55
C PHE A 72 -0.44 11.30 -7.08
N LEU A 73 -0.90 11.02 -5.86
CA LEU A 73 -2.07 11.68 -5.29
C LEU A 73 -1.87 13.19 -5.14
N THR A 74 -0.62 13.63 -4.95
CA THR A 74 -0.29 15.05 -4.83
C THR A 74 -0.19 15.74 -6.20
N TYR A 75 0.57 15.18 -7.14
CA TYR A 75 0.97 15.86 -8.37
C TYR A 75 0.39 15.28 -9.67
N GLY A 76 -0.31 14.16 -9.58
CA GLY A 76 -0.81 13.42 -10.73
C GLY A 76 0.28 12.78 -11.60
N PRO A 77 -0.08 12.25 -12.78
CA PRO A 77 0.81 11.40 -13.59
C PRO A 77 1.93 12.18 -14.31
N VAL A 78 1.81 13.51 -14.44
CA VAL A 78 2.74 14.36 -15.22
C VAL A 78 3.60 15.28 -14.32
N GLY A 79 3.39 15.27 -12.99
CA GLY A 79 4.24 15.99 -12.04
C GLY A 79 4.22 17.52 -12.18
N ARG A 80 3.19 18.11 -12.81
CA ARG A 80 3.06 19.58 -12.86
C ARG A 80 2.73 20.08 -11.45
N LYS A 81 3.47 21.10 -11.00
CA LYS A 81 3.38 21.73 -9.67
C LYS A 81 2.05 22.43 -9.34
N ASP A 82 1.02 22.26 -10.15
CA ASP A 82 -0.30 22.73 -9.76
C ASP A 82 -0.83 21.70 -8.76
N ASP A 83 -0.73 22.00 -7.46
CA ASP A 83 -1.15 21.18 -6.30
C ASP A 83 -2.68 20.95 -6.28
N ARG A 84 -3.22 20.36 -7.35
CA ARG A 84 -4.67 20.16 -7.50
C ARG A 84 -5.17 18.90 -6.81
N GLY A 85 -4.25 17.99 -6.45
CA GLY A 85 -4.55 16.69 -5.88
C GLY A 85 -5.29 15.76 -6.86
N ILE A 86 -5.04 14.46 -6.77
CA ILE A 86 -5.81 13.43 -7.46
C ILE A 86 -6.68 12.72 -6.44
N ILE A 87 -7.98 12.72 -6.69
CA ILE A 87 -8.95 11.93 -5.96
C ILE A 87 -9.24 10.65 -6.75
N ALA A 88 -9.14 9.50 -6.11
CA ALA A 88 -9.51 8.21 -6.68
C ALA A 88 -10.63 7.58 -5.85
N GLU A 89 -11.79 7.33 -6.47
CA GLU A 89 -12.91 6.65 -5.80
C GLU A 89 -12.49 5.22 -5.40
N THR A 90 -11.79 4.51 -6.28
CA THR A 90 -11.21 3.19 -5.98
C THR A 90 -9.75 3.12 -6.41
N LEU A 91 -8.88 2.70 -5.50
CA LEU A 91 -7.53 2.23 -5.80
C LEU A 91 -7.57 0.70 -5.90
N VAL A 92 -7.19 0.13 -7.04
CA VAL A 92 -7.05 -1.31 -7.22
C VAL A 92 -5.57 -1.66 -7.26
N LEU A 93 -5.14 -2.60 -6.43
CA LEU A 93 -3.81 -3.21 -6.47
C LEU A 93 -3.96 -4.67 -6.89
N ASP A 94 -3.55 -5.01 -8.11
CA ASP A 94 -3.65 -6.38 -8.64
C ASP A 94 -2.28 -7.06 -8.65
N PHE A 95 -2.14 -8.14 -7.90
CA PHE A 95 -0.87 -8.83 -7.71
C PHE A 95 -0.81 -10.05 -8.62
N HIS A 96 0.24 -10.12 -9.44
CA HIS A 96 0.49 -11.29 -10.26
C HIS A 96 1.99 -11.54 -10.49
N SER A 97 2.31 -12.80 -10.78
CA SER A 97 3.67 -13.18 -11.17
C SER A 97 3.83 -13.01 -12.68
N ALA A 98 4.84 -12.25 -13.10
CA ALA A 98 5.22 -12.10 -14.50
C ALA A 98 6.51 -12.86 -14.83
N GLU A 99 7.15 -13.48 -13.83
CA GLU A 99 8.30 -14.36 -13.99
C GLU A 99 7.89 -15.70 -14.62
N THR A 100 8.62 -16.12 -15.66
CA THR A 100 8.32 -17.32 -16.47
C THR A 100 9.36 -18.42 -16.37
N GLU A 101 10.59 -18.10 -15.97
CA GLU A 101 11.73 -19.03 -15.96
C GLU A 101 11.85 -19.76 -14.62
N LEU A 102 11.52 -19.09 -13.51
CA LEU A 102 11.61 -19.66 -12.18
C LEU A 102 10.32 -20.36 -11.74
N SER A 103 10.48 -21.44 -10.98
CA SER A 103 9.38 -22.13 -10.31
C SER A 103 8.97 -21.40 -9.04
N PHE A 104 7.71 -21.56 -8.63
CA PHE A 104 7.31 -21.15 -7.29
C PHE A 104 8.00 -22.03 -6.23
N PRO A 105 8.17 -21.54 -5.00
CA PRO A 105 8.86 -22.26 -3.95
C PRO A 105 8.10 -23.53 -3.56
N PRO A 106 8.78 -24.58 -3.08
CA PRO A 106 8.15 -25.81 -2.62
C PRO A 106 7.24 -25.57 -1.40
N GLY A 107 6.36 -26.53 -1.09
CA GLY A 107 5.36 -26.38 -0.02
C GLY A 107 5.91 -26.27 1.40
N HIS A 108 7.17 -26.64 1.63
CA HIS A 108 7.83 -26.46 2.92
C HIS A 108 8.32 -25.02 3.14
N MET A 109 8.38 -24.20 2.08
CA MET A 109 8.75 -22.79 2.15
C MET A 109 7.48 -21.96 2.40
N SER A 110 7.31 -21.48 3.63
CA SER A 110 6.10 -20.77 4.05
C SER A 110 6.16 -19.26 3.78
N TYR A 111 5.01 -18.59 3.95
CA TYR A 111 4.94 -17.13 3.93
C TYR A 111 5.78 -16.52 5.07
N GLU A 112 5.72 -17.13 6.25
CA GLU A 112 6.41 -16.64 7.45
C GLU A 112 7.92 -16.70 7.28
N ASP A 113 8.43 -17.73 6.60
CA ASP A 113 9.86 -17.83 6.34
C ASP A 113 10.31 -16.82 5.28
N TRP A 114 9.52 -16.64 4.22
CA TRP A 114 9.74 -15.58 3.24
C TRP A 114 9.75 -14.19 3.88
N GLU A 115 8.79 -13.91 4.76
CA GLU A 115 8.70 -12.61 5.45
C GLU A 115 9.85 -12.40 6.43
N ALA A 116 10.22 -13.43 7.22
CA ALA A 116 11.34 -13.34 8.14
C ALA A 116 12.66 -13.06 7.39
N ASN A 117 12.87 -13.74 6.26
CA ASN A 117 14.01 -13.54 5.39
C ASN A 117 14.05 -12.11 4.80
N ARG A 118 12.92 -11.60 4.28
CA ARG A 118 12.79 -10.23 3.76
C ARG A 118 13.07 -9.16 4.83
N CYS A 119 12.80 -9.47 6.10
CA CYS A 119 13.06 -8.57 7.23
C CYS A 119 14.49 -8.67 7.79
N GLY A 120 15.40 -9.40 7.11
CA GLY A 120 16.78 -9.58 7.57
C GLY A 120 16.90 -10.49 8.80
N ASN A 121 15.86 -11.26 9.11
CA ASN A 121 15.84 -12.24 10.20
C ASN A 121 15.57 -13.64 9.63
N PRO A 122 16.49 -14.18 8.80
CA PRO A 122 16.27 -15.46 8.14
C PRO A 122 16.12 -16.57 9.18
N ARG A 123 15.14 -17.45 8.95
CA ARG A 123 14.98 -18.70 9.71
C ARG A 123 15.77 -19.87 9.13
N TRP A 124 16.45 -19.61 8.02
CA TRP A 124 17.15 -20.57 7.19
C TRP A 124 18.67 -20.43 7.33
N ASP A 125 19.37 -21.56 7.19
CA ASP A 125 20.83 -21.58 7.07
C ASP A 125 21.31 -21.15 5.66
N ASP A 126 22.62 -21.03 5.46
CA ASP A 126 23.20 -20.59 4.18
C ASP A 126 22.84 -21.52 3.00
N GLU A 127 22.72 -22.85 3.20
CA GLU A 127 22.38 -23.79 2.13
C GLU A 127 20.92 -23.62 1.68
N GLN A 128 20.01 -23.46 2.65
CA GLN A 128 18.61 -23.16 2.41
C GLN A 128 18.45 -21.79 1.73
N MET A 129 19.28 -20.81 2.09
CA MET A 129 19.30 -19.50 1.44
C MET A 129 19.71 -19.57 -0.04
N ASP A 130 20.70 -20.41 -0.37
CA ASP A 130 21.08 -20.67 -1.77
C ASP A 130 19.98 -21.39 -2.55
N GLU A 131 19.16 -22.19 -1.87
CA GLU A 131 17.98 -22.81 -2.47
C GLU A 131 16.89 -21.78 -2.80
N VAL A 132 16.63 -20.82 -1.91
CA VAL A 132 15.62 -19.76 -2.09
C VAL A 132 15.84 -18.97 -3.38
N LEU A 133 17.10 -18.74 -3.76
CA LEU A 133 17.49 -18.02 -4.98
C LEU A 133 16.97 -18.66 -6.28
N LYS A 134 16.57 -19.95 -6.24
CA LYS A 134 16.09 -20.71 -7.39
C LYS A 134 14.60 -20.51 -7.66
N TYR A 135 13.90 -19.79 -6.79
CA TYR A 135 12.46 -19.65 -6.86
C TYR A 135 12.03 -18.19 -7.03
N LYS A 136 10.90 -18.01 -7.70
CA LYS A 136 10.18 -16.73 -7.75
C LYS A 136 9.22 -16.58 -6.59
N THR A 137 8.87 -15.35 -6.27
CA THR A 137 7.89 -15.04 -5.23
C THR A 137 6.48 -15.45 -5.64
N ARG A 138 5.76 -16.10 -4.72
CA ARG A 138 4.32 -16.32 -4.85
C ARG A 138 3.60 -14.97 -4.72
N PRO A 139 2.80 -14.49 -5.69
CA PRO A 139 2.15 -13.18 -5.62
C PRO A 139 1.20 -13.02 -4.41
N GLN A 140 0.74 -14.13 -3.84
CA GLN A 140 -0.03 -14.17 -2.58
C GLN A 140 0.74 -13.60 -1.39
N TRP A 141 2.07 -13.74 -1.36
CA TRP A 141 2.92 -13.31 -0.26
C TRP A 141 3.06 -11.78 -0.18
N PRO A 142 3.49 -11.06 -1.23
CA PRO A 142 3.51 -9.60 -1.21
C PRO A 142 2.12 -9.00 -1.06
N LEU A 143 1.06 -9.63 -1.61
CA LEU A 143 -0.32 -9.20 -1.33
C LEU A 143 -0.64 -9.28 0.17
N SER A 144 -0.30 -10.38 0.83
CA SER A 144 -0.51 -10.57 2.26
C SER A 144 0.26 -9.56 3.09
N ALA A 145 1.53 -9.30 2.74
CA ALA A 145 2.35 -8.29 3.39
C ALA A 145 1.78 -6.87 3.19
N MET A 146 1.33 -6.54 1.98
CA MET A 146 0.69 -5.25 1.69
C MET A 146 -0.63 -5.11 2.46
N ARG A 147 -1.44 -6.17 2.53
CA ARG A 147 -2.69 -6.19 3.30
C ARG A 147 -2.46 -5.90 4.78
N LEU A 148 -1.47 -6.57 5.39
CA LEU A 148 -1.11 -6.34 6.79
C LEU A 148 -0.58 -4.93 7.01
N TRP A 149 0.26 -4.43 6.10
CA TRP A 149 0.79 -3.07 6.16
C TRP A 149 -0.30 -2.01 6.01
N LEU A 150 -1.20 -2.15 5.02
CA LEU A 150 -2.36 -1.26 4.86
C LEU A 150 -3.23 -1.28 6.12
N ALA A 151 -3.58 -2.46 6.62
CA ALA A 151 -4.34 -2.57 7.86
C ALA A 151 -3.64 -1.91 9.06
N PHE A 152 -2.31 -1.95 9.12
CA PHE A 152 -1.53 -1.27 10.14
C PHE A 152 -1.59 0.26 9.97
N ILE A 153 -1.26 0.79 8.79
CA ILE A 153 -1.22 2.25 8.55
C ILE A 153 -2.61 2.89 8.51
N THR A 154 -3.67 2.11 8.25
CA THR A 154 -5.05 2.60 8.28
C THR A 154 -5.79 2.36 9.60
N LYS A 155 -5.17 1.72 10.60
CA LYS A 155 -5.80 1.54 11.92
C LYS A 155 -5.01 2.19 13.03
N VAL A 156 -3.69 2.17 12.93
CA VAL A 156 -2.80 2.74 13.93
C VAL A 156 -2.50 4.15 13.47
N GLY A 157 -2.81 5.16 14.29
CA GLY A 157 -2.44 6.56 14.05
C GLY A 157 -0.91 6.82 14.02
N TYR A 158 -0.09 5.80 13.74
CA TYR A 158 1.35 5.95 13.60
C TYR A 158 1.65 6.82 12.37
N GLY A 159 2.28 7.98 12.59
CA GLY A 159 2.64 8.87 11.48
C GLY A 159 1.41 9.37 10.72
N VAL A 160 0.35 9.80 11.41
CA VAL A 160 -0.88 10.36 10.79
C VAL A 160 -0.61 11.47 9.78
N GLU A 161 0.49 12.21 9.96
CA GLU A 161 0.96 13.19 8.98
C GLU A 161 1.58 12.56 7.74
N ASP A 162 2.30 11.45 7.91
CA ASP A 162 2.92 10.71 6.82
C ASP A 162 1.87 10.02 5.95
N TYR A 163 0.81 9.48 6.59
CA TYR A 163 -0.39 8.78 6.12
C TYR A 163 -1.49 9.56 5.37
N GLY A 164 -1.54 10.88 5.60
CA GLY A 164 -2.80 11.63 5.49
C GLY A 164 -3.42 11.66 4.10
N SER A 165 -2.59 11.66 3.06
CA SER A 165 -3.04 11.79 1.67
C SER A 165 -3.93 10.63 1.23
N LEU A 166 -3.73 9.41 1.74
CA LEU A 166 -4.57 8.26 1.43
C LEU A 166 -6.02 8.50 1.85
N TYR A 167 -6.22 8.91 3.10
CA TYR A 167 -7.56 9.18 3.61
C TYR A 167 -8.22 10.39 2.97
N GLU A 168 -7.44 11.40 2.59
CA GLU A 168 -8.00 12.59 1.97
C GLU A 168 -8.35 12.37 0.49
N SER A 169 -7.71 11.39 -0.17
CA SER A 169 -7.74 11.26 -1.63
C SER A 169 -8.30 9.95 -2.18
N ILE A 170 -8.42 8.91 -1.36
CA ILE A 170 -8.91 7.59 -1.79
C ILE A 170 -10.22 7.24 -1.09
N GLY A 171 -11.20 6.73 -1.85
CA GLY A 171 -12.42 6.15 -1.30
C GLY A 171 -12.17 4.76 -0.72
N THR A 172 -11.92 3.79 -1.61
CA THR A 172 -11.73 2.38 -1.29
C THR A 172 -10.40 1.87 -1.86
N ILE A 173 -9.71 0.99 -1.13
CA ILE A 173 -8.55 0.23 -1.64
C ILE A 173 -8.97 -1.22 -1.83
N THR A 174 -8.77 -1.78 -3.02
CA THR A 174 -9.08 -3.15 -3.38
C THR A 174 -7.80 -3.92 -3.69
N LEU A 175 -7.63 -5.09 -3.08
CA LEU A 175 -6.51 -6.00 -3.36
C LEU A 175 -7.03 -7.18 -4.18
N LEU A 176 -6.42 -7.38 -5.35
CA LEU A 176 -6.71 -8.50 -6.24
C LEU A 176 -5.50 -9.43 -6.36
N LEU A 177 -5.77 -10.71 -6.56
CA LEU A 177 -4.79 -11.72 -6.91
C LEU A 177 -5.15 -12.31 -8.28
N ASN A 178 -4.35 -11.99 -9.30
CA ASN A 178 -4.63 -12.35 -10.68
C ASN A 178 -6.07 -11.97 -11.09
N GLY A 179 -6.47 -10.72 -10.83
CA GLY A 179 -7.80 -10.19 -11.14
C GLY A 179 -8.94 -10.67 -10.23
N ARG A 180 -8.69 -11.53 -9.24
CA ARG A 180 -9.71 -12.01 -8.29
C ARG A 180 -9.66 -11.21 -7.00
N LEU A 181 -10.82 -10.79 -6.51
CA LEU A 181 -10.94 -10.05 -5.26
C LEU A 181 -10.50 -10.89 -4.06
N GLU A 182 -9.47 -10.42 -3.35
CA GLU A 182 -9.04 -10.99 -2.08
C GLU A 182 -9.61 -10.20 -0.89
N THR A 183 -9.49 -8.87 -0.93
CA THR A 183 -10.02 -8.01 0.13
C THR A 183 -10.20 -6.56 -0.33
N ALA A 184 -10.94 -5.77 0.46
CA ALA A 184 -11.10 -4.35 0.25
C ALA A 184 -11.12 -3.58 1.58
N PHE A 185 -10.63 -2.35 1.55
CA PHE A 185 -10.61 -1.41 2.66
C PHE A 185 -11.44 -0.19 2.28
N ASP A 186 -12.56 0.02 2.96
CA ASP A 186 -13.27 1.29 2.90
C ASP A 186 -12.58 2.28 3.85
N LEU A 187 -11.97 3.34 3.30
CA LEU A 187 -11.20 4.27 4.12
C LEU A 187 -12.08 5.18 4.98
N ALA A 188 -13.37 5.35 4.65
CA ALA A 188 -14.30 6.06 5.52
C ALA A 188 -14.59 5.22 6.78
N ASP A 189 -14.89 3.94 6.60
CA ASP A 189 -15.12 3.02 7.71
C ASP A 189 -13.86 2.86 8.57
N GLN A 190 -12.70 2.65 7.95
CA GLN A 190 -11.44 2.55 8.69
C GLN A 190 -11.16 3.81 9.51
N LEU A 191 -11.40 5.01 8.96
CA LEU A 191 -11.21 6.27 9.69
C LEU A 191 -12.18 6.40 10.89
N ALA A 192 -13.42 5.93 10.75
CA ALA A 192 -14.43 5.98 11.79
C ALA A 192 -14.20 4.95 12.92
N GLU A 193 -13.51 3.84 12.63
CA GLU A 193 -13.16 2.80 13.58
C GLU A 193 -11.96 3.16 14.47
N VAL A 194 -11.16 4.17 14.12
CA VAL A 194 -9.99 4.58 14.90
C VAL A 194 -10.44 5.19 16.25
N PRO A 195 -10.25 4.49 17.38
CA PRO A 195 -10.75 4.96 18.67
C PRO A 195 -9.85 6.07 19.23
N ASN A 196 -10.43 7.05 19.91
CA ASN A 196 -9.66 8.03 20.70
C ASN A 196 -8.82 7.36 21.82
N GLU A 197 -9.26 6.22 22.35
CA GLU A 197 -8.63 5.52 23.49
C GLU A 197 -7.43 4.64 23.10
N MET A 198 -7.27 4.32 21.80
CA MET A 198 -6.10 3.54 21.33
C MET A 198 -4.78 4.24 21.66
N TYR A 199 -4.86 5.54 21.91
CA TYR A 199 -3.75 6.45 22.11
C TYR A 199 -3.30 6.60 23.56
N ASP A 200 -4.12 6.21 24.54
CA ASP A 200 -3.70 6.17 25.95
C ASP A 200 -2.59 5.14 26.18
N ARG A 201 -2.44 4.18 25.26
CA ARG A 201 -1.35 3.18 25.28
C ARG A 201 -0.03 3.70 24.70
N TYR A 202 -0.01 4.89 24.09
CA TYR A 202 1.17 5.48 23.47
C TYR A 202 1.52 6.81 24.14
N PRO A 203 2.42 6.82 25.16
CA PRO A 203 2.67 7.97 26.02
C PRO A 203 3.17 9.24 25.30
N ASN A 204 3.67 9.11 24.05
CA ASN A 204 4.16 10.23 23.24
C ASN A 204 3.16 10.67 22.16
N PHE A 205 1.94 10.11 22.14
CA PHE A 205 0.97 10.41 21.09
C PHE A 205 0.26 11.74 21.33
N ASN A 206 0.26 12.62 20.33
CA ASN A 206 -0.39 13.92 20.42
C ASN A 206 -1.86 13.81 19.99
N VAL A 207 -2.73 13.43 20.94
CA VAL A 207 -4.19 13.26 20.73
C VAL A 207 -4.84 14.52 20.13
N PRO A 208 -4.60 15.75 20.63
CA PRO A 208 -5.19 16.95 20.03
C PRO A 208 -4.81 17.15 18.55
N LYS A 209 -3.54 16.89 18.21
CA LYS A 209 -3.06 16.98 16.82
C LYS A 209 -3.75 15.97 15.92
N PHE A 210 -3.95 14.75 16.39
CA PHE A 210 -4.69 13.71 15.67
C PHE A 210 -6.16 14.09 15.46
N GLN A 211 -6.84 14.57 16.50
CA GLN A 211 -8.25 14.99 16.38
C GLN A 211 -8.43 16.09 15.35
N LYS A 212 -7.55 17.12 15.38
CA LYS A 212 -7.54 18.18 14.38
C LYS A 212 -7.29 17.67 12.97
N TRP A 213 -6.38 16.70 12.81
CA TRP A 213 -6.16 16.05 11.52
C TRP A 213 -7.42 15.29 11.07
N ARG A 214 -8.05 14.50 11.94
CA ARG A 214 -9.22 13.68 11.62
C ARG A 214 -10.39 14.55 11.16
N GLU A 215 -10.67 15.63 11.89
CA GLU A 215 -11.70 16.63 11.51
C GLU A 215 -11.41 17.22 10.13
N ARG A 216 -10.17 17.68 9.90
CA ARG A 216 -9.74 18.23 8.61
C ARG A 216 -9.90 17.21 7.48
N THR A 217 -9.51 15.96 7.71
CA THR A 217 -9.62 14.86 6.75
C THR A 217 -11.07 14.58 6.40
N LEU A 218 -11.97 14.50 7.40
CA LEU A 218 -13.41 14.32 7.18
C LEU A 218 -13.99 15.47 6.35
N SER A 219 -13.70 16.73 6.70
CA SER A 219 -14.16 17.88 5.92
C SER A 219 -13.61 17.89 4.50
N ARG A 220 -12.36 17.49 4.29
CA ARG A 220 -11.76 17.36 2.95
C ARG A 220 -12.49 16.30 2.13
N ARG A 221 -12.70 15.11 2.68
CA ARG A 221 -13.42 14.01 2.02
C ARG A 221 -14.82 14.45 1.59
N GLU A 222 -15.55 15.11 2.47
CA GLU A 222 -16.88 15.65 2.16
C GLU A 222 -16.83 16.69 1.02
N ALA A 223 -15.89 17.64 1.10
CA ALA A 223 -15.72 18.68 0.08
C ALA A 223 -15.37 18.12 -1.31
N VAL A 224 -14.66 16.98 -1.36
CA VAL A 224 -14.36 16.27 -2.62
C VAL A 224 -15.37 15.17 -2.94
N GLY A 225 -16.47 15.05 -2.19
CA GLY A 225 -17.52 14.06 -2.45
C GLY A 225 -17.06 12.60 -2.34
N LEU A 226 -16.15 12.30 -1.42
CA LEU A 226 -15.87 10.94 -0.94
C LEU A 226 -16.78 10.61 0.24
N CYS A 227 -17.05 9.33 0.48
CA CYS A 227 -17.84 8.88 1.63
C CYS A 227 -17.17 9.30 2.95
N THR A 228 -17.97 9.76 3.90
CA THR A 228 -17.55 10.08 5.27
C THR A 228 -18.43 9.32 6.26
N VAL A 229 -17.79 8.72 7.25
CA VAL A 229 -18.47 8.06 8.36
C VAL A 229 -17.98 8.73 9.64
N GLN A 230 -18.92 9.14 10.50
CA GLN A 230 -18.56 9.81 11.74
C GLN A 230 -17.97 8.80 12.74
N PRO A 231 -16.88 9.13 13.43
CA PRO A 231 -16.30 8.30 14.47
C PRO A 231 -17.32 7.87 15.54
N ARG A 232 -17.27 6.59 15.95
CA ARG A 232 -18.23 6.01 16.89
C ARG A 232 -18.16 6.61 18.31
N ASP A 233 -17.04 7.26 18.65
CA ASP A 233 -16.77 7.86 19.96
C ASP A 233 -17.23 9.33 20.09
N LEU A 234 -17.74 9.95 19.01
CA LEU A 234 -18.31 11.30 19.08
C LEU A 234 -19.73 11.35 19.65
N TRP A 235 -20.32 10.20 19.99
CA TRP A 235 -21.68 10.08 20.55
C TRP A 235 -21.71 10.09 22.10
N SER A 236 -20.59 10.36 22.75
CA SER A 236 -20.47 10.34 24.23
C SER A 236 -20.11 11.71 24.82
N ARG A 237 -20.81 12.77 24.40
CA ARG A 237 -20.81 14.07 25.08
C ARG A 237 -22.23 14.54 25.36
#